data_AF-A0A4Y7IHP4-F1
#
_entry.id   AF-A0A4Y7IHP4-F1
#
_cell.length_a   1.000
_cell.length_b   1.000
_cell.length_c   1.000
_cell.angle_alpha   90.00
_cell.angle_beta   90.00
_cell.angle_gamma   90.00
#
_symmetry.space_group_name_H-M   'P 1'
#
loop_
_entity.id
_entity.type
_entity.pdbx_description
1 polymer ?
#
loop_
_entity_poly.entity_id
_entity_poly.type
_entity_poly.pdbx_seq_one_letter_code
_entity_poly.pdbx_strand_id
1 'polypeptide(L)'
;MEIQAQAIFSKDAAILSNMSACYARLGDGINAHDYATKCMYERPEWPKAYYRLGVALNIQKRYDDAADAFLEGLELDPGNKELKDAYMEAVEARLNSVEV
;
A
#
# COMPACT_ATOMS: atom_id res chain seq x y z
N MET A 1 25.65 -11.04 24.16
CA MET A 1 24.76 -9.86 24.11
C MET A 1 24.06 -9.90 22.77
N GLU A 2 22.91 -10.58 22.73
CA GLU A 2 22.06 -10.60 21.54
C GLU A 2 21.46 -9.21 21.38
N ILE A 3 21.83 -8.55 20.30
CA ILE A 3 21.28 -7.25 19.93
C ILE A 3 19.86 -7.54 19.46
N GLN A 4 18.90 -7.55 20.38
CA GLN A 4 17.49 -7.51 20.01
C GLN A 4 17.29 -6.18 19.30
N ALA A 5 17.25 -6.21 17.98
CA ALA A 5 16.81 -5.12 17.13
C ALA A 5 15.33 -4.88 17.45
N GLN A 6 15.06 -4.21 18.57
CA GLN A 6 13.79 -3.56 18.79
C GLN A 6 13.67 -2.56 17.65
N ALA A 7 12.86 -2.95 16.67
CA ALA A 7 12.42 -2.12 15.58
C ALA A 7 12.17 -0.73 16.16
N ILE A 8 12.85 0.27 15.62
CA ILE A 8 12.51 1.67 15.87
C ILE A 8 11.10 1.81 15.31
N PHE A 9 10.08 1.56 16.15
CA PHE A 9 8.69 1.81 15.83
C PHE A 9 8.53 3.32 15.80
N SER A 10 9.01 3.94 14.73
CA SER A 10 8.63 5.30 14.44
C SER A 10 7.15 5.29 14.09
N LYS A 11 6.37 6.03 14.89
CA LYS A 11 4.97 6.33 14.62
C LYS A 11 4.81 7.32 13.47
N ASP A 12 5.91 7.83 12.90
CA ASP A 12 5.84 8.73 11.77
C ASP A 12 5.33 7.96 10.55
N ALA A 13 4.13 8.31 10.11
CA ALA A 13 3.53 7.74 8.91
C ALA A 13 4.48 7.79 7.70
N ALA A 14 5.33 8.81 7.59
CA ALA A 14 6.34 8.91 6.53
C ALA A 14 7.35 7.75 6.55
N ILE A 15 7.83 7.36 7.74
CA ILE A 15 8.74 6.23 7.90
C ILE A 15 8.00 4.93 7.62
N LEU A 16 6.79 4.75 8.13
CA LEU A 16 5.96 3.58 7.86
C LEU A 16 5.67 3.41 6.35
N SER A 17 5.35 4.50 5.64
CA SER A 17 5.19 4.51 4.18
C SER A 17 6.48 4.10 3.46
N ASN A 18 7.63 4.55 3.93
CA ASN A 18 8.92 4.19 3.33
C ASN A 18 9.26 2.73 3.57
N MET A 19 8.99 2.20 4.76
CA MET A 19 9.16 0.77 5.06
C MET A 19 8.27 -0.08 4.15
N SER A 20 6.99 0.28 4.01
CA SER A 20 6.07 -0.37 3.08
C SER A 20 6.62 -0.39 1.65
N ALA A 21 7.11 0.75 1.16
CA ALA A 21 7.71 0.85 -0.16
C ALA A 21 8.97 -0.03 -0.33
N CYS A 22 9.82 -0.11 0.70
CA CYS A 22 11.00 -0.97 0.70
C CYS A 22 10.61 -2.45 0.57
N TYR A 23 9.66 -2.92 1.39
CA TYR A 23 9.17 -4.30 1.30
C TYR A 23 8.46 -4.58 -0.02
N ALA A 24 7.69 -3.62 -0.55
CA ALA A 24 7.07 -3.74 -1.85
C ALA A 24 8.12 -3.94 -2.97
N ARG A 25 9.23 -3.18 -2.93
CA ARG A 25 10.34 -3.36 -3.87
C ARG A 25 11.08 -4.69 -3.71
N LEU A 26 11.01 -5.30 -2.54
CA LEU A 26 11.53 -6.65 -2.29
C LEU A 26 10.54 -7.75 -2.72
N GLY A 27 9.36 -7.39 -3.20
CA GLY A 27 8.29 -8.35 -3.54
C GLY A 27 7.59 -8.94 -2.31
N ASP A 28 7.89 -8.44 -1.12
CA ASP A 28 7.29 -8.89 0.13
C ASP A 28 5.99 -8.11 0.39
N GLY A 29 4.91 -8.56 -0.26
CA GLY A 29 3.60 -7.95 -0.14
C GLY A 29 3.03 -8.02 1.28
N ILE A 30 3.41 -9.02 2.09
CA ILE A 30 2.89 -9.22 3.45
C ILE A 30 3.42 -8.14 4.38
N ASN A 31 4.74 -7.96 4.43
CA ASN A 31 5.35 -6.91 5.24
C ASN A 31 4.98 -5.53 4.68
N ALA A 32 4.93 -5.36 3.36
CA ALA A 32 4.49 -4.10 2.76
C ALA A 32 3.08 -3.69 3.22
N HIS A 33 2.16 -4.66 3.32
CA HIS A 33 0.79 -4.46 3.78
C HIS A 33 0.72 -4.12 5.27
N ASP A 34 1.48 -4.78 6.13
CA ASP A 34 1.53 -4.47 7.57
C ASP A 34 1.99 -3.03 7.83
N TYR A 35 3.06 -2.60 7.18
CA TYR A 35 3.54 -1.21 7.32
C TYR A 35 2.61 -0.18 6.65
N ALA A 36 1.99 -0.50 5.51
CA ALA A 36 1.00 0.37 4.88
C ALA A 36 -0.23 0.56 5.77
N THR A 37 -0.71 -0.52 6.39
CA THR A 37 -1.85 -0.52 7.31
C THR A 37 -1.54 0.35 8.54
N LYS A 38 -0.36 0.20 9.14
CA LYS A 38 0.08 1.08 10.23
C LYS A 38 0.17 2.54 9.79
N CYS A 39 0.70 2.80 8.60
CA CYS A 39 0.75 4.15 8.03
C CYS A 39 -0.65 4.78 7.89
N MET A 40 -1.64 3.99 7.45
CA MET A 40 -3.03 4.40 7.34
C MET A 40 -3.66 4.68 8.71
N TYR A 41 -3.40 3.85 9.72
CA TYR A 41 -3.89 4.09 11.08
C TYR A 41 -3.31 5.37 11.71
N GLU A 42 -2.04 5.67 11.46
CA GLU A 42 -1.40 6.88 11.99
C GLU A 42 -1.86 8.15 11.26
N ARG A 43 -2.12 8.07 9.94
CA ARG A 43 -2.64 9.19 9.14
C ARG A 43 -3.70 8.73 8.14
N PRO A 44 -4.96 8.60 8.58
CA PRO A 44 -6.06 8.14 7.73
C PRO A 44 -6.46 9.17 6.65
N GLU A 45 -6.09 10.44 6.79
CA GLU A 45 -6.36 11.46 5.77
C GLU A 45 -5.20 11.62 4.78
N TRP A 46 -4.31 10.63 4.69
CA TRP A 46 -3.13 10.71 3.82
C TRP A 46 -3.25 9.78 2.60
N PRO A 47 -3.53 10.31 1.39
CA PRO A 47 -3.72 9.51 0.18
C PRO A 47 -2.55 8.54 -0.11
N LYS A 48 -1.33 8.92 0.28
CA LYS A 48 -0.14 8.09 0.10
C LYS A 48 -0.19 6.79 0.91
N ALA A 49 -0.84 6.77 2.07
CA ALA A 49 -0.98 5.55 2.88
C ALA A 49 -1.82 4.49 2.12
N TYR A 50 -2.93 4.93 1.54
CA TYR A 50 -3.80 4.11 0.68
C TYR A 50 -3.08 3.62 -0.57
N TYR A 51 -2.29 4.48 -1.21
CA TYR A 51 -1.44 4.08 -2.33
C TYR A 51 -0.47 2.95 -1.93
N ARG A 52 0.19 3.05 -0.77
CA ARG A 52 1.08 1.99 -0.27
C ARG A 52 0.32 0.70 0.00
N LEU A 53 -0.91 0.80 0.52
CA LEU A 53 -1.76 -0.35 0.80
C LEU A 53 -2.15 -1.07 -0.49
N GLY A 54 -2.62 -0.32 -1.51
CA GLY A 54 -2.97 -0.88 -2.81
C GLY A 54 -1.79 -1.55 -3.51
N VAL A 55 -0.59 -0.94 -3.46
CA VAL A 55 0.63 -1.57 -4.00
C VAL A 55 0.95 -2.89 -3.29
N ALA A 56 0.85 -2.93 -1.97
CA ALA A 56 1.10 -4.15 -1.20
C ALA A 56 0.10 -5.26 -1.54
N LEU A 57 -1.18 -4.91 -1.73
CA LEU A 57 -2.24 -5.84 -2.11
C LEU A 57 -2.08 -6.35 -3.55
N ASN A 58 -1.65 -5.49 -4.48
CA ASN A 58 -1.29 -5.89 -5.84
C ASN A 58 -0.17 -6.94 -5.87
N ILE A 59 0.86 -6.78 -5.04
CA ILE A 59 1.93 -7.79 -4.91
C ILE A 59 1.38 -9.11 -4.37
N GLN A 60 0.41 -9.06 -3.46
CA GLN A 60 -0.30 -10.24 -2.96
C GLN A 60 -1.32 -10.82 -3.96
N LYS A 61 -1.48 -10.22 -5.15
CA LYS A 61 -2.49 -10.57 -6.16
C LYS A 61 -3.93 -10.42 -5.68
N ARG A 62 -4.15 -9.61 -4.66
CA ARG A 62 -5.48 -9.25 -4.13
C ARG A 62 -5.98 -8.01 -4.86
N TYR A 63 -6.28 -8.17 -6.14
CA TYR A 63 -6.54 -7.04 -7.05
C TYR A 63 -7.83 -6.27 -6.72
N ASP A 64 -8.86 -6.96 -6.21
CA ASP A 64 -10.09 -6.32 -5.72
C ASP A 64 -9.79 -5.37 -4.56
N ASP A 65 -9.17 -5.89 -3.50
CA ASP A 65 -8.81 -5.10 -2.32
C ASP A 65 -7.84 -3.95 -2.68
N ALA A 66 -6.94 -4.18 -3.66
CA ALA A 66 -6.03 -3.14 -4.13
C ALA A 66 -6.78 -2.00 -4.81
N ALA A 67 -7.75 -2.30 -5.68
CA ALA A 67 -8.57 -1.31 -6.35
C ALA A 67 -9.38 -0.49 -5.33
N ASP A 68 -9.98 -1.14 -4.33
CA ASP A 68 -10.71 -0.47 -3.25
C ASP A 68 -9.80 0.47 -2.46
N ALA A 69 -8.60 0.02 -2.09
CA ALA A 69 -7.63 0.87 -1.39
C ALA A 69 -7.22 2.10 -2.23
N PHE A 70 -6.97 1.93 -3.52
CA PHE A 70 -6.66 3.08 -4.39
C PHE A 70 -7.85 4.03 -4.55
N LEU A 71 -9.07 3.50 -4.60
CA LEU A 71 -10.29 4.29 -4.67
C LEU A 71 -10.46 5.15 -3.42
N GLU A 72 -10.28 4.60 -2.22
CA GLU A 72 -10.30 5.38 -0.97
C GLU A 72 -9.24 6.49 -0.97
N GLY A 73 -8.04 6.21 -1.49
CA GLY A 73 -7.01 7.23 -1.69
C GLY A 73 -7.43 8.35 -2.64
N LEU A 74 -8.16 8.01 -3.72
CA LEU A 74 -8.70 8.98 -4.69
C LEU A 74 -9.86 9.79 -4.11
N GLU A 75 -10.64 9.26 -3.17
CA GLU A 75 -11.67 10.06 -2.47
C GLU A 75 -11.03 11.20 -1.65
N LEU A 76 -9.83 10.96 -1.10
CA LEU A 76 -9.07 11.96 -0.37
C LEU A 76 -8.33 12.96 -1.28
N ASP A 77 -7.80 12.49 -2.42
CA ASP A 77 -7.14 13.35 -3.42
C ASP A 77 -7.51 12.93 -4.85
N PRO A 78 -8.66 13.43 -5.37
CA PRO A 78 -9.15 13.07 -6.70
C PRO A 78 -8.25 13.54 -7.84
N GLY A 79 -7.36 14.52 -7.58
CA GLY A 79 -6.41 15.06 -8.54
C GLY A 79 -5.13 14.24 -8.66
N ASN A 80 -4.97 13.20 -7.83
CA ASN A 80 -3.75 12.42 -7.77
C ASN A 80 -3.63 11.47 -8.97
N LYS A 81 -2.81 11.87 -9.95
CA LYS A 81 -2.57 11.06 -11.15
C LYS A 81 -1.96 9.70 -10.82
N GLU A 82 -1.05 9.62 -9.84
CA GLU A 82 -0.38 8.37 -9.48
C GLU A 82 -1.37 7.34 -8.91
N LEU A 83 -2.28 7.78 -8.03
CA LEU A 83 -3.36 6.94 -7.51
C LEU A 83 -4.33 6.50 -8.61
N LYS A 84 -4.67 7.40 -9.53
CA LYS A 84 -5.57 7.08 -10.65
C LYS A 84 -4.96 6.05 -11.58
N ASP A 85 -3.69 6.20 -11.93
CA ASP A 85 -2.97 5.24 -12.77
C ASP A 85 -2.91 3.87 -12.06
N ALA A 86 -2.57 3.84 -10.76
CA ALA A 86 -2.50 2.60 -9.99
C ALA A 86 -3.87 1.90 -9.80
N TYR A 87 -4.95 2.67 -9.65
CA TYR A 87 -6.32 2.14 -9.65
C TYR A 87 -6.65 1.45 -10.97
N MET A 88 -6.35 2.10 -12.10
CA MET A 88 -6.58 1.51 -13.42
C MET A 88 -5.78 0.22 -13.62
N GLU A 89 -4.49 0.22 -13.24
CA GLU A 89 -3.65 -0.98 -13.29
C GLU A 89 -4.21 -2.14 -12.44
N ALA A 90 -4.71 -1.84 -11.23
CA ALA A 90 -5.32 -2.85 -10.36
C ALA A 90 -6.60 -3.44 -10.98
N VAL A 91 -7.45 -2.59 -11.58
CA VAL A 91 -8.68 -3.03 -12.25
C VAL A 91 -8.37 -3.87 -13.49
N GLU A 92 -7.37 -3.50 -14.29
CA GLU A 92 -6.91 -4.29 -15.43
C GLU A 92 -6.34 -5.65 -14.99
N ALA A 93 -5.49 -5.66 -13.96
CA ALA A 93 -4.94 -6.89 -13.39
C ALA A 93 -6.04 -7.83 -12.88
N ARG A 94 -7.08 -7.27 -12.24
CA ARG A 94 -8.28 -8.02 -11.85
C ARG A 94 -8.96 -8.66 -13.05
N LEU A 95 -9.27 -7.89 -14.10
CA LEU A 95 -9.96 -8.41 -15.29
C LEU A 95 -9.17 -9.55 -15.93
N ASN A 96 -7.86 -9.36 -16.10
CA ASN A 96 -6.98 -10.39 -16.66
C ASN A 96 -6.91 -11.66 -15.79
N SER A 97 -7.10 -11.55 -14.47
CA SER A 97 -7.10 -12.70 -13.57
C SER A 97 -8.37 -13.56 -13.65
N VAL A 98 -9.47 -13.01 -14.20
CA VAL A 98 -10.76 -13.70 -14.36
C VAL A 98 -10.84 -14.45 -15.70
N GLU A 99 -10.04 -14.06 -16.69
CA GLU A 99 -10.05 -14.65 -18.04
C GLU A 99 -9.21 -15.94 -18.18
N VAL A 100 -8.79 -16.57 -17.08
CA VAL A 100 -7.93 -17.79 -17.08
C VAL A 100 -8.67 -19.02 -16.57
#